data_AF-A0A7D9EGI2-F1
#
_entry.id   AF-A0A7D9EGI2-F1
#
_cell.length_a   1.000
_cell.length_b   1.000
_cell.length_c   1.000
_cell.angle_alpha   90.00
_cell.angle_beta   90.00
_cell.angle_gamma   90.00
#
_symmetry.space_group_name_H-M   'P 1'
#
loop_
_entity.id
_entity.type
_entity.pdbx_description
1 polymer ?
#
loop_
_entity_poly.entity_id
_entity_poly.type
_entity_poly.pdbx_seq_one_letter_code
_entity_poly.pdbx_strand_id
1 'polypeptide(L)'
;MPWSQAQRKRLAAEKSVLDRYFPGCVKWIDPTGDTKVEVALKTNNDNEYTLRIYIGNFPNSIPDMVVVSSPKPMPDWGSSSVTHTLSKRDGYLQICHYHSSQWTDRSSLYEVVMKGRVWLEAYEGHLRTTQPMSYFLREMASTREMEAQQCVIL
;
A
#
# COMPACT_ATOMS: atom_id res chain seq x y z
N MET A 1 14.60 -16.67 -3.35
CA MET A 1 15.90 -16.27 -3.94
C MET A 1 16.76 -15.66 -2.84
N PRO A 2 18.07 -15.95 -2.73
CA PRO A 2 18.89 -15.28 -1.74
C PRO A 2 19.13 -13.82 -2.16
N TRP A 3 18.71 -12.87 -1.33
CA TRP A 3 18.91 -11.44 -1.53
C TRP A 3 20.38 -11.06 -1.74
N SER A 4 20.66 -10.13 -2.67
CA SER A 4 22.00 -9.54 -2.81
C SER A 4 22.43 -8.83 -1.51
N GLN A 5 23.73 -8.59 -1.33
CA GLN A 5 24.21 -7.84 -0.15
C GLN A 5 23.58 -6.44 -0.06
N ALA A 6 23.41 -5.76 -1.20
CA ALA A 6 22.76 -4.45 -1.26
C ALA A 6 21.27 -4.54 -0.86
N GLN A 7 20.53 -5.51 -1.40
CA GLN A 7 19.12 -5.74 -1.04
C GLN A 7 18.96 -6.08 0.45
N ARG A 8 19.85 -6.89 1.03
CA ARG A 8 19.82 -7.19 2.47
C ARG A 8 19.99 -5.95 3.33
N LYS A 9 20.98 -5.10 3.01
CA LYS A 9 21.18 -3.82 3.70
C LYS A 9 19.96 -2.92 3.55
N ARG A 10 19.39 -2.85 2.34
CA ARG A 10 18.20 -2.04 2.07
C ARG A 10 16.98 -2.54 2.85
N LEU A 11 16.69 -3.83 2.81
CA LEU A 11 15.56 -4.43 3.55
C LEU A 11 15.72 -4.30 5.07
N ALA A 12 16.94 -4.37 5.61
CA ALA A 12 17.19 -4.13 7.03
C ALA A 12 16.87 -2.67 7.43
N ALA A 13 17.20 -1.70 6.56
CA ALA A 13 16.83 -0.31 6.78
C ALA A 13 15.31 -0.11 6.70
N GLU A 14 14.65 -0.68 5.68
CA GLU A 14 13.17 -0.63 5.56
C GLU A 14 12.48 -1.28 6.77
N LYS A 15 13.01 -2.40 7.27
CA LYS A 15 12.52 -3.03 8.50
C LYS A 15 12.58 -2.09 9.70
N SER A 16 13.71 -1.41 9.87
CA SER A 16 13.88 -0.45 10.97
C SER A 16 12.90 0.72 10.87
N VAL A 17 12.60 1.18 9.65
CA VAL A 17 11.59 2.22 9.39
C VAL A 17 10.18 1.71 9.73
N LEU A 18 9.79 0.54 9.20
CA LEU A 18 8.47 -0.02 9.45
C LEU A 18 8.23 -0.31 10.94
N ASP A 19 9.21 -0.91 11.62
CA ASP A 19 9.10 -1.22 13.05
C ASP A 19 8.98 0.07 13.90
N ARG A 20 9.59 1.18 13.46
CA ARG A 20 9.48 2.49 14.12
C ARG A 20 8.11 3.14 13.94
N TYR A 21 7.55 3.10 12.73
CA TYR A 21 6.28 3.78 12.42
C TYR A 21 5.04 2.93 12.71
N PHE A 22 5.17 1.61 12.73
CA PHE A 22 4.08 0.66 12.96
C PHE A 22 4.45 -0.33 14.09
N PRO A 23 4.78 0.16 15.30
CA PRO A 23 5.28 -0.67 16.38
C PRO A 23 4.26 -1.74 16.78
N GLY A 24 4.69 -3.01 16.79
CA GLY A 24 3.83 -4.15 17.13
C GLY A 24 2.83 -4.57 16.06
N CYS A 25 2.76 -3.86 14.93
CA CYS A 25 1.79 -4.13 13.86
C CYS A 25 2.41 -4.79 12.62
N VAL A 26 3.73 -4.98 12.59
CA VAL A 26 4.48 -5.50 11.44
C VAL A 26 4.93 -6.93 11.68
N LYS A 27 4.65 -7.81 10.73
CA LYS A 27 5.10 -9.21 10.74
C LYS A 27 5.84 -9.55 9.44
N TRP A 28 7.09 -9.97 9.57
CA TRP A 28 7.90 -10.44 8.46
C TRP A 28 7.74 -11.96 8.33
N ILE A 29 7.47 -12.44 7.11
CA ILE A 29 7.22 -13.85 6.80
C ILE A 29 8.24 -14.30 5.76
N ASP A 30 8.84 -15.48 6.01
CA ASP A 30 9.87 -16.08 5.14
C ASP A 30 10.97 -15.09 4.70
N PRO A 31 11.71 -14.47 5.65
CA PRO A 31 12.70 -13.43 5.35
C PRO A 31 13.89 -13.92 4.52
N THR A 32 14.04 -15.24 4.38
CA THR A 32 15.13 -15.91 3.65
C THR A 32 14.71 -16.44 2.27
N GLY A 33 13.41 -16.44 1.97
CA GLY A 33 12.81 -17.05 0.79
C GLY A 33 11.88 -16.09 0.03
N ASP A 34 10.59 -16.42 -0.02
CA ASP A 34 9.53 -15.59 -0.62
C ASP A 34 9.02 -14.58 0.41
N THR A 35 9.88 -13.59 0.69
CA THR A 35 9.66 -12.65 1.78
C THR A 35 8.40 -11.84 1.58
N LYS A 36 7.56 -11.85 2.61
CA LYS A 36 6.36 -11.02 2.72
C LYS A 36 6.42 -10.19 3.99
N VAL A 37 5.72 -9.07 3.95
CA VAL A 37 5.50 -8.22 5.12
C VAL A 37 4.01 -8.02 5.29
N GLU A 38 3.49 -8.40 6.44
CA GLU A 38 2.13 -8.08 6.85
C GLU A 38 2.13 -6.88 7.78
N VAL A 39 1.19 -5.96 7.56
CA VAL A 39 1.00 -4.78 8.40
C VAL A 39 -0.47 -4.67 8.77
N ALA A 40 -0.75 -4.70 10.07
CA ALA A 40 -2.07 -4.39 10.61
C ALA A 40 -2.27 -2.86 10.67
N LEU A 41 -3.38 -2.37 10.12
CA LEU A 41 -3.69 -0.95 10.03
C LEU A 41 -5.13 -0.70 10.45
N LYS A 42 -5.36 0.46 11.06
CA LYS A 42 -6.70 1.00 11.30
C LYS A 42 -7.01 2.14 10.35
N THR A 43 -8.23 2.14 9.82
CA THR A 43 -8.77 3.31 9.15
C THR A 43 -9.23 4.35 10.17
N ASN A 44 -9.58 5.55 9.71
CA ASN A 44 -10.05 6.63 10.58
C ASN A 44 -11.35 6.30 11.33
N ASN A 45 -12.09 5.28 10.90
CA ASN A 45 -13.30 4.78 11.57
C ASN A 45 -13.01 3.54 12.46
N ASP A 46 -11.77 3.35 12.89
CA ASP A 46 -11.30 2.24 13.73
C ASP A 46 -11.46 0.82 13.15
N ASN A 47 -11.82 0.70 11.88
CA ASN A 47 -11.88 -0.58 11.19
C ASN A 47 -10.47 -1.12 10.92
N GLU A 48 -10.21 -2.36 11.34
CA GLU A 48 -8.89 -2.98 11.29
C GLU A 48 -8.74 -3.89 10.06
N TYR A 49 -7.64 -3.70 9.34
CA TYR A 49 -7.28 -4.47 8.14
C TYR A 49 -5.86 -5.00 8.27
N THR A 50 -5.57 -6.09 7.57
CA THR A 50 -4.19 -6.55 7.36
C THR A 50 -3.85 -6.44 5.89
N LEU A 51 -2.82 -5.66 5.57
CA LEU A 51 -2.22 -5.62 4.25
C LEU A 51 -1.02 -6.56 4.22
N ARG A 52 -0.84 -7.30 3.13
CA ARG A 52 0.37 -8.09 2.86
C ARG A 52 1.07 -7.56 1.64
N ILE A 53 2.36 -7.30 1.79
CA ILE A 53 3.28 -6.87 0.75
C ILE A 53 4.17 -8.05 0.37
N TYR A 54 4.25 -8.35 -0.91
CA TYR A 54 5.15 -9.36 -1.47
C TYR A 54 6.40 -8.66 -1.99
N ILE A 55 7.55 -8.88 -1.32
CA ILE A 55 8.76 -8.08 -1.53
C ILE A 55 9.35 -8.25 -2.93
N GLY A 56 9.25 -9.43 -3.55
CA GLY A 56 9.61 -9.62 -4.96
C GLY A 56 11.06 -9.26 -5.28
N ASN A 57 11.28 -8.31 -6.20
CA ASN A 57 12.62 -7.83 -6.58
C ASN A 57 12.94 -6.43 -6.03
N PHE A 58 12.36 -6.06 -4.88
CA PHE A 58 12.58 -4.76 -4.25
C PHE A 58 14.09 -4.42 -4.09
N PRO A 59 14.52 -3.17 -4.32
CA PRO A 59 13.71 -2.01 -4.76
C PRO A 59 13.60 -1.88 -6.29
N ASN A 60 14.07 -2.86 -7.07
CA ASN A 60 14.12 -2.78 -8.53
C ASN A 60 12.74 -2.89 -9.20
N SER A 61 11.73 -3.32 -8.46
CA SER A 61 10.34 -3.39 -8.89
C SER A 61 9.41 -2.98 -7.75
N ILE A 62 8.22 -2.50 -8.12
CA ILE A 62 7.13 -2.24 -7.17
C ILE A 62 6.74 -3.58 -6.51
N PRO A 63 6.71 -3.66 -5.17
CA PRO A 63 6.17 -4.81 -4.46
C PRO A 63 4.66 -4.94 -4.70
N ASP A 64 4.13 -6.16 -4.80
CA ASP A 64 2.69 -6.35 -4.85
C ASP A 64 2.07 -6.21 -3.46
N MET A 65 0.84 -5.73 -3.39
CA MET A 65 0.11 -5.55 -2.14
C MET A 65 -1.31 -6.07 -2.23
N VAL A 66 -1.74 -6.82 -1.21
CA VAL A 66 -3.08 -7.41 -1.12
C VAL A 66 -3.73 -7.14 0.24
N VAL A 67 -5.06 -7.22 0.30
CA VAL A 67 -5.83 -7.21 1.56
C VAL A 67 -6.04 -8.65 2.03
N VAL A 68 -5.45 -9.01 3.18
CA VAL A 68 -5.51 -10.36 3.76
C VAL A 68 -6.62 -10.50 4.80
N SER A 69 -6.89 -9.42 5.54
CA SER A 69 -7.94 -9.36 6.56
C SER A 69 -8.70 -8.05 6.45
N SER A 70 -10.02 -8.10 6.67
CA SER A 70 -10.93 -6.97 6.63
C SER A 70 -12.13 -7.22 7.55
N PRO A 71 -12.74 -6.19 8.16
CA PRO A 71 -13.97 -6.34 8.95
C PRO A 71 -15.17 -6.79 8.11
N LYS A 72 -15.14 -6.59 6.79
CA LYS A 72 -16.21 -6.95 5.86
C LYS A 72 -15.65 -7.82 4.74
N PRO A 73 -16.46 -8.71 4.15
CA PRO A 73 -16.02 -9.49 3.00
C PRO A 73 -15.47 -8.59 1.88
N MET A 74 -14.26 -8.90 1.42
CA MET A 74 -13.68 -8.18 0.28
C MET A 74 -14.46 -8.49 -1.00
N PRO A 75 -14.80 -7.47 -1.79
CA PRO A 75 -15.53 -7.66 -3.04
C PRO A 75 -14.67 -8.33 -4.10
N ASP A 76 -15.30 -9.05 -5.01
CA ASP A 76 -14.62 -9.69 -6.15
C ASP A 76 -14.65 -8.81 -7.40
N TRP A 77 -14.00 -7.64 -7.31
CA TRP A 77 -14.03 -6.63 -8.38
C TRP A 77 -13.12 -6.94 -9.57
N GLY A 78 -12.25 -7.94 -9.46
CA GLY A 78 -11.21 -8.21 -10.49
C GLY A 78 -10.29 -7.00 -10.72
N SER A 79 -9.71 -6.93 -11.92
CA SER A 79 -8.87 -5.80 -12.32
C SER A 79 -9.71 -4.62 -12.77
N SER A 80 -9.57 -3.46 -12.14
CA SER A 80 -10.38 -2.27 -12.42
C SER A 80 -9.65 -1.00 -12.02
N SER A 81 -9.60 -0.04 -12.95
CA SER A 81 -9.05 1.29 -12.71
C SER A 81 -9.93 2.13 -11.79
N VAL A 82 -11.25 1.88 -11.76
CA VAL A 82 -12.21 2.62 -10.91
C VAL A 82 -12.03 2.28 -9.43
N THR A 83 -11.73 1.01 -9.14
CA THR A 83 -11.53 0.49 -7.78
C THR A 83 -10.06 0.39 -7.39
N HIS A 84 -9.15 0.72 -8.32
CA HIS A 84 -7.71 0.55 -8.13
C HIS A 84 -7.35 -0.86 -7.66
N THR A 85 -7.92 -1.87 -8.30
CA THR A 85 -7.68 -3.29 -8.02
C THR A 85 -7.03 -3.98 -9.20
N LEU A 86 -6.30 -5.05 -8.92
CA LEU A 86 -5.69 -5.94 -9.90
C LEU A 86 -6.27 -7.35 -9.76
N SER A 87 -5.87 -8.26 -10.63
CA SER A 87 -6.17 -9.69 -10.49
C SER A 87 -5.74 -10.20 -9.12
N LYS A 88 -6.49 -11.16 -8.56
CA LYS A 88 -6.19 -11.73 -7.24
C LYS A 88 -4.78 -12.33 -7.21
N ARG A 89 -4.10 -12.17 -6.07
CA ARG A 89 -2.83 -12.83 -5.76
C ARG A 89 -3.01 -13.67 -4.51
N ASP A 90 -2.70 -14.96 -4.62
CA ASP A 90 -2.95 -15.99 -3.59
C ASP A 90 -4.39 -15.99 -3.04
N GLY A 91 -5.37 -15.72 -3.90
CA GLY A 91 -6.79 -15.65 -3.53
C GLY A 91 -7.24 -14.34 -2.87
N TYR A 92 -6.31 -13.42 -2.59
CA TYR A 92 -6.60 -12.12 -1.99
C TYR A 92 -6.77 -11.01 -3.03
N LEU A 93 -7.57 -10.00 -2.69
CA LEU A 93 -7.76 -8.81 -3.52
C LEU A 93 -6.45 -8.02 -3.60
N GLN A 94 -5.91 -7.84 -4.79
CA GLN A 94 -4.69 -7.08 -5.03
C GLN A 94 -5.00 -5.61 -5.32
N ILE A 95 -4.21 -4.71 -4.71
CA ILE A 95 -4.37 -3.26 -4.83
C ILE A 95 -3.37 -2.70 -5.84
N CYS A 96 -3.88 -1.93 -6.80
CA CYS A 96 -3.08 -1.05 -7.66
C CYS A 96 -2.75 0.23 -6.89
N HIS A 97 -1.57 0.27 -6.27
CA HIS A 97 -1.19 1.32 -5.33
C HIS A 97 -0.03 2.19 -5.83
N TYR A 98 0.52 1.94 -7.02
CA TYR A 98 1.63 2.72 -7.54
C TYR A 98 1.55 2.78 -9.06
N HIS A 99 1.78 3.96 -9.65
CA HIS A 99 1.96 4.08 -11.09
C HIS A 99 3.42 3.76 -11.45
N SER A 100 3.66 2.90 -12.44
CA SER A 100 5.02 2.43 -12.78
C SER A 100 6.02 3.56 -13.03
N SER A 101 5.59 4.66 -13.66
CA SER A 101 6.46 5.83 -13.93
C SER A 101 6.88 6.63 -12.69
N GLN A 102 6.23 6.43 -11.55
CA GLN A 102 6.58 7.12 -10.30
C GLN A 102 7.54 6.29 -9.44
N TRP A 103 7.65 4.98 -9.68
CA TRP A 103 8.48 4.11 -8.85
C TRP A 103 9.95 4.36 -9.13
N THR A 104 10.72 4.48 -8.06
CA THR A 104 12.18 4.57 -8.15
C THR A 104 12.79 3.64 -7.12
N ASP A 105 14.08 3.33 -7.29
CA ASP A 105 14.82 2.58 -6.28
C ASP A 105 14.93 3.33 -4.94
N ARG A 106 14.58 4.63 -4.87
CA ARG A 106 14.50 5.40 -3.62
C ARG A 106 13.18 5.25 -2.88
N SER A 107 12.13 4.74 -3.54
CA SER A 107 10.83 4.51 -2.92
C SER A 107 10.93 3.48 -1.79
N SER A 108 10.21 3.70 -0.69
CA SER A 108 10.30 2.92 0.55
C SER A 108 9.09 2.01 0.76
N LEU A 109 9.25 0.98 1.59
CA LEU A 109 8.12 0.15 2.02
C LEU A 109 7.14 0.93 2.88
N TYR A 110 7.60 1.95 3.61
CA TYR A 110 6.71 2.88 4.32
C TYR A 110 5.72 3.56 3.36
N GLU A 111 6.20 4.09 2.24
CA GLU A 111 5.33 4.72 1.23
C GLU A 111 4.35 3.71 0.63
N VAL A 112 4.79 2.46 0.39
CA VAL A 112 3.91 1.37 -0.08
C VAL A 112 2.78 1.13 0.93
N VAL A 113 3.11 0.99 2.22
CA VAL A 113 2.12 0.81 3.30
C VAL A 113 1.15 1.99 3.35
N MET A 114 1.65 3.23 3.27
CA MET A 114 0.81 4.43 3.33
C MET A 114 -0.15 4.53 2.14
N LYS A 115 0.28 4.16 0.93
CA LYS A 115 -0.63 4.10 -0.23
C LYS A 115 -1.71 3.03 -0.04
N GLY A 116 -1.36 1.91 0.59
CA GLY A 116 -2.34 0.91 1.02
C GLY A 116 -3.36 1.45 2.03
N ARG A 117 -2.89 2.20 3.03
CA ARG A 117 -3.78 2.86 4.01
C ARG A 117 -4.77 3.81 3.32
N VAL A 118 -4.31 4.65 2.41
CA VAL A 118 -5.21 5.57 1.67
C VAL A 118 -6.22 4.80 0.82
N TRP A 119 -5.83 3.68 0.20
CA TRP A 119 -6.79 2.81 -0.49
C TRP A 119 -7.87 2.27 0.45
N LEU A 120 -7.50 1.87 1.67
CA LEU A 120 -8.47 1.42 2.68
C LEU A 120 -9.43 2.53 3.11
N GLU A 121 -8.96 3.77 3.26
CA GLU A 121 -9.82 4.93 3.54
C GLU A 121 -10.81 5.20 2.40
N ALA A 122 -10.33 5.11 1.15
CA ALA A 122 -11.20 5.23 -0.02
C ALA A 122 -12.25 4.11 -0.09
N TYR A 123 -11.86 2.89 0.29
CA TYR A 123 -12.77 1.75 0.37
C TYR A 123 -13.87 1.99 1.41
N GLU A 124 -13.51 2.45 2.60
CA GLU A 124 -14.47 2.82 3.65
C GLU A 124 -15.39 3.97 3.23
N GLY A 125 -14.86 4.97 2.53
CA GLY A 125 -15.64 6.05 1.91
C GLY A 125 -16.66 5.52 0.90
N HIS A 126 -16.23 4.59 0.03
CA HIS A 126 -17.10 3.91 -0.94
C HIS A 126 -18.21 3.12 -0.24
N LEU A 127 -17.88 2.31 0.78
CA LEU A 127 -18.87 1.54 1.52
C LEU A 127 -19.94 2.42 2.19
N ARG A 128 -19.56 3.60 2.67
CA ARG A 128 -20.48 4.52 3.37
C ARG A 128 -21.37 5.31 2.42
N THR A 129 -20.87 5.66 1.24
CA THR A 129 -21.51 6.67 0.37
C THR A 129 -21.92 6.16 -1.00
N THR A 130 -21.52 4.93 -1.35
CA THR A 130 -21.61 4.32 -2.68
C THR A 130 -20.89 5.07 -3.81
N GLN A 131 -20.20 6.18 -3.52
CA GLN A 131 -19.35 6.89 -4.47
C GLN A 131 -18.19 5.99 -4.94
N PRO A 132 -17.78 6.04 -6.21
CA PRO A 132 -16.70 5.19 -6.72
C PRO A 132 -15.40 5.46 -5.96
N MET A 133 -14.55 4.44 -5.77
CA MET A 133 -13.27 4.62 -5.03
C MET A 133 -12.39 5.70 -5.66
N SER A 134 -12.40 5.81 -6.99
CA SER A 134 -11.70 6.87 -7.71
C SER A 134 -12.08 8.28 -7.24
N TYR A 135 -13.31 8.51 -6.76
CA TYR A 135 -13.71 9.81 -6.18
C TYR A 135 -12.83 10.20 -4.99
N PHE A 136 -12.51 9.24 -4.12
CA PHE A 136 -11.67 9.45 -2.93
C PHE A 136 -10.18 9.39 -3.26
N LEU A 137 -9.80 8.58 -4.25
CA LEU A 137 -8.39 8.42 -4.68
C LEU A 137 -7.92 9.52 -5.63
N ARG A 138 -8.76 10.50 -5.97
CA ARG A 138 -8.41 11.64 -6.83
C ARG A 138 -7.20 12.43 -6.32
N GLU A 139 -6.95 12.46 -5.01
CA GLU A 139 -5.72 13.07 -4.44
C GLU A 139 -4.43 12.27 -4.69
N MET A 140 -4.50 11.02 -5.17
CA MET A 140 -3.32 10.27 -5.62
C MET A 140 -2.88 10.62 -7.05
N ALA A 141 -3.72 11.31 -7.81
CA ALA A 141 -3.38 11.86 -9.11
C ALA A 141 -3.02 13.34 -8.96
N SER A 142 -1.72 13.66 -9.05
CA SER A 142 -1.12 15.00 -8.98
C SER A 142 -0.58 15.45 -7.61
N THR A 143 0.63 15.01 -7.26
CA THR A 143 1.52 15.77 -6.37
C THR A 143 2.35 16.79 -7.16
N ARG A 144 1.75 17.44 -8.18
CA ARG A 144 2.36 18.58 -8.90
C ARG A 144 1.51 19.85 -8.90
N GLU A 145 0.36 19.88 -8.22
CA GLU A 145 -0.53 21.04 -8.21
C GLU A 145 -0.86 21.58 -6.80
N MET A 146 -0.03 21.31 -5.79
CA MET A 146 -0.20 21.90 -4.45
C MET A 146 0.74 23.06 -4.11
N GLU A 147 1.53 23.57 -5.06
CA GLU A 147 2.35 24.79 -4.85
C GLU A 147 1.69 26.09 -5.38
N ALA A 148 0.45 26.05 -5.87
CA ALA A 148 -0.21 27.24 -6.45
C ALA A 148 -1.34 27.85 -5.60
N GLN A 149 -1.47 27.48 -4.31
CA GLN A 149 -2.50 28.07 -3.44
C GLN A 149 -2.03 28.34 -2.01
N GLN A 150 -0.81 28.88 -1.91
CA GLN A 150 -0.32 29.54 -0.71
C GLN A 150 0.13 30.97 -1.03
N CYS A 151 -0.80 31.77 -1.56
CA CYS A 151 -0.76 33.22 -1.48
C CYS A 151 -2.18 33.75 -1.73
N VAL A 152 -2.60 34.76 -0.95
CA VAL A 152 -3.97 35.30 -0.83
C VAL A 152 -4.85 34.34 -0.01
N ILE A 153 -5.15 34.61 1.28
CA ILE A 153 -5.97 35.71 1.77
C ILE A 153 -5.49 36.11 3.18
N LEU A 154 -5.27 37.42 3.35
CA LEU A 154 -5.44 38.15 4.62
C LEU A 154 -6.93 38.28 4.92
#